data_AF-A0A534XHM3-F1
#
_entry.id   AF-A0A534XHM3-F1
#
_cell.length_a   1.000
_cell.length_b   1.000
_cell.length_c   1.000
_cell.angle_alpha   90.00
_cell.angle_beta   90.00
_cell.angle_gamma   90.00
#
_symmetry.space_group_name_H-M   'P 1'
#
loop_
_entity.id
_entity.type
_entity.pdbx_description
1 polymer ?
#
loop_
_entity_poly.entity_id
_entity_poly.type
_entity_poly.pdbx_seq_one_letter_code
_entity_poly.pdbx_strand_id
1 'polypeptide(L)' 'MPFFTPDPTFYPSARLAMQAPAERLAFLATLNPTLQGRPDALCVV' A
#
# COMPACT_ATOMS: atom_id res chain seq x y z
N MET A 1 23.94 19.88 6.70
CA MET A 1 23.30 18.54 6.82
C MET A 1 21.95 18.65 6.12
N PRO A 2 21.63 17.81 5.12
CA PRO A 2 20.32 17.89 4.49
C PRO A 2 19.25 17.60 5.56
N PHE A 3 18.23 18.45 5.64
CA PHE A 3 17.05 18.20 6.45
C PHE A 3 16.31 17.04 5.77
N PHE A 4 16.47 15.82 6.27
CA PHE A 4 15.63 14.71 5.86
C PHE A 4 14.26 14.91 6.50
N THR A 5 13.32 15.45 5.75
CA THR A 5 11.92 15.48 6.16
C THR A 5 11.43 14.04 6.26
N PRO A 6 10.96 13.58 7.44
CA PRO A 6 10.46 12.22 7.60
C PRO A 6 9.20 12.02 6.74
N ASP A 7 9.00 10.80 6.24
CA ASP A 7 7.82 10.43 5.47
C ASP A 7 6.55 10.68 6.32
N PRO A 8 5.54 11.42 5.81
CA PRO A 8 4.32 11.73 6.55
C PRO A 8 3.44 10.51 6.87
N THR A 9 3.69 9.37 6.24
CA THR A 9 3.01 8.09 6.49
C THR A 9 3.76 7.21 7.50
N PHE A 10 4.94 7.62 7.95
CA PHE A 10 5.71 6.91 8.95
C PHE A 10 5.32 7.34 10.38
N TYR A 11 4.51 6.52 11.05
CA TYR A 11 4.08 6.76 12.43
C TYR A 11 5.02 6.06 13.43
N PRO A 12 5.46 6.72 14.52
CA PRO A 12 6.48 6.16 15.41
C PRO A 12 5.93 5.11 16.40
N SER A 13 4.62 4.83 16.38
CA SER A 13 4.02 3.77 17.18
C SER A 13 2.73 3.26 16.56
N ALA A 14 2.34 2.03 16.90
CA ALA A 14 1.08 1.44 16.47
C ALA A 14 -0.13 2.27 16.88
N ARG A 15 -0.13 2.84 18.10
CA ARG A 15 -1.22 3.69 18.59
C ARG A 15 -1.43 4.92 17.70
N LEU A 16 -0.35 5.54 17.21
CA LEU A 16 -0.43 6.70 16.32
C LEU A 16 -0.85 6.29 14.90
N ALA A 17 -0.37 5.14 14.40
CA ALA A 17 -0.79 4.61 13.11
C ALA A 17 -2.30 4.34 13.06
N MET A 18 -2.89 3.83 14.15
CA MET A 18 -4.34 3.59 14.23
C MET A 18 -5.19 4.87 14.26
N GLN A 19 -4.59 6.03 14.56
CA GLN A 19 -5.26 7.33 14.55
C GLN A 19 -5.08 8.07 13.21
N ALA A 20 -4.34 7.48 12.27
CA ALA A 20 -4.09 8.06 10.96
C ALA A 20 -5.36 8.12 10.10
N PRO A 21 -5.35 8.94 9.03
CA PRO A 21 -6.40 8.90 8.02
C PRO A 21 -6.55 7.49 7.43
N ALA A 22 -7.77 7.13 7.05
CA ALA A 22 -8.04 5.86 6.37
C ALA A 22 -7.30 5.76 5.03
N GLU A 23 -6.95 4.53 4.64
CA GLU A 23 -6.37 4.24 3.33
C GLU A 23 -7.33 4.61 2.20
N ARG A 24 -6.77 5.12 1.11
CA ARG A 24 -7.55 5.59 -0.06
C ARG A 24 -7.46 4.68 -1.27
N LEU A 25 -6.48 3.77 -1.28
CA LEU A 25 -6.20 2.85 -2.36
C LEU A 25 -5.92 1.48 -1.77
N ALA A 26 -6.26 0.42 -2.50
CA ALA A 26 -5.86 -0.93 -2.17
C ALA A 26 -5.05 -1.55 -3.32
N PHE A 27 -3.84 -2.01 -3.03
CA PHE A 27 -3.02 -2.78 -3.96
C PHE A 27 -3.37 -4.27 -3.82
N LEU A 28 -3.80 -4.90 -4.90
CA LEU A 28 -4.36 -6.24 -4.91
C LEU A 28 -3.58 -7.13 -5.88
N ALA A 29 -3.04 -8.24 -5.40
CA ALA A 29 -2.57 -9.30 -6.28
C ALA A 29 -3.78 -10.06 -6.81
N THR A 30 -3.96 -10.04 -8.13
CA THR A 30 -5.01 -10.76 -8.85
C THR A 30 -4.39 -11.97 -9.52
N LEU A 31 -5.05 -13.11 -9.36
CA LEU A 31 -4.61 -14.37 -9.93
C LEU A 31 -5.48 -14.72 -11.12
N ASN A 32 -4.89 -15.30 -12.16
CA ASN A 32 -5.60 -15.91 -13.27
C ASN A 32 -5.75 -17.42 -13.03
N PRO A 33 -6.83 -17.88 -12.38
CA PRO A 33 -6.98 -19.28 -11.99
C PRO A 33 -7.13 -20.23 -13.19
N THR A 34 -7.55 -19.72 -14.35
CA THR A 34 -7.71 -20.54 -15.56
C THR A 34 -6.42 -20.64 -16.37
N LEU A 35 -5.38 -19.88 -16.01
CA LEU A 35 -4.07 -19.83 -16.66
C LEU A 35 -4.15 -19.54 -18.18
N GLN A 36 -5.22 -18.89 -18.64
CA GLN A 36 -5.46 -18.64 -20.05
C GLN A 36 -5.11 -17.21 -20.44
N GLY A 37 -4.10 -17.08 -21.32
CA GLY A 37 -3.85 -15.90 -22.14
C GLY A 37 -3.38 -14.63 -21.43
N ARG A 38 -3.36 -14.59 -20.09
CA ARG A 38 -2.88 -13.45 -19.30
C ARG A 38 -2.15 -13.90 -18.03
N PRO A 39 -1.07 -13.23 -17.62
CA PRO A 39 -0.43 -13.49 -16.33
C PRO A 39 -1.28 -12.94 -15.18
N ASP A 40 -0.92 -13.34 -13.97
CA ASP A 40 -1.34 -12.67 -12.74
C ASP A 40 -0.92 -11.19 -12.78
N ALA A 41 -1.63 -10.34 -12.04
CA ALA A 41 -1.43 -8.88 -12.10
C ALA A 41 -1.59 -8.20 -10.74
N LEU A 42 -0.90 -7.07 -10.57
CA LEU A 42 -1.14 -6.15 -9.45
C LEU A 42 -2.13 -5.08 -9.88
N CYS A 43 -3.27 -5.03 -9.21
CA CYS A 43 -4.32 -4.04 -9.44
C CYS A 43 -4.33 -2.98 -8.33
N VAL A 44 -4.90 -1.82 -8.64
CA VAL A 44 -5.15 -0.73 -7.69
C VAL A 44 -6.62 -0.35 -7.80
N VAL A 45 -7.32 -0.28 -6.67
CA VAL A 45 -8.73 0.17 -6.55
C VAL A 45 -8.87 1.28 -5.53
#